data_AF-A0A7V9I2Q1-F1
#
_entry.id   AF-A0A7V9I2Q1-F1
#
_cell.length_a   1.000
_cell.length_b   1.000
_cell.length_c   1.000
_cell.angle_alpha   90.00
_cell.angle_beta   90.00
_cell.angle_gamma   90.00
#
_symmetry.space_group_name_H-M   'P 1'
#
loop_
_entity.id
_entity.type
_entity.pdbx_description
1 polymer ?
#
loop_
_entity_poly.entity_id
_entity_poly.type
_entity_poly.pdbx_seq_one_letter_code
_entity_poly.pdbx_strand_id
1 'polypeptide(L)'
;AGGALPVSLSDTVCLLKEHGLVGVAIAVAPCLDGDVECVTAAAALAWAAQAGYEAIVCAVGPGIVGTGSFLGHGALAAADAANVASALGGRPVLAERRSEADERERHRGTSHHTRAILALCLGEVRVAEADAEESGWREACAGLPLDQMGRGPEEDPAFFAAAFAAGRLARRLVR
;
A
#
# COMPACT_ATOMS: atom_id res chain seq x y z
N ALA A 1 2.08 13.04 -0.20
CA ALA A 1 2.71 12.62 -1.48
C ALA A 1 4.15 12.15 -1.23
N GLY A 2 4.61 11.15 -1.98
CA GLY A 2 6.03 10.80 -2.11
C GLY A 2 6.69 11.63 -3.22
N GLY A 3 7.88 11.22 -3.65
CA GLY A 3 8.55 11.83 -4.80
C GLY A 3 7.80 11.57 -6.11
N ALA A 4 7.97 12.48 -7.08
CA ALA A 4 7.59 12.27 -8.47
C ALA A 4 8.57 11.30 -9.11
N LEU A 5 8.20 10.02 -9.23
CA LEU A 5 9.09 8.99 -9.77
C LEU A 5 8.44 8.28 -10.97
N PRO A 6 9.24 7.97 -12.01
CA PRO A 6 8.80 7.09 -13.07
C PRO A 6 8.44 5.71 -12.51
N VAL A 7 7.23 5.23 -12.77
CA VAL A 7 6.76 3.88 -12.39
C VAL A 7 7.63 2.82 -13.06
N SER A 8 8.13 3.10 -14.27
CA SER A 8 9.07 2.28 -15.03
C SER A 8 10.39 1.98 -14.32
N LEU A 9 10.77 2.75 -13.29
CA LEU A 9 11.98 2.49 -12.49
C LEU A 9 11.73 1.57 -11.28
N SER A 10 10.49 1.10 -11.07
CA SER A 10 10.18 0.20 -9.97
C SER A 10 10.46 -1.25 -10.34
N ASP A 11 11.56 -1.81 -9.81
CA ASP A 11 11.89 -3.24 -9.94
C ASP A 11 10.73 -4.13 -9.45
N THR A 12 10.05 -3.73 -8.37
CA THR A 12 8.88 -4.45 -7.84
C THR A 12 7.74 -4.48 -8.85
N VAL A 13 7.38 -3.35 -9.48
CA VAL A 13 6.30 -3.32 -10.48
C VAL A 13 6.69 -4.14 -11.70
N CYS A 14 7.92 -4.02 -12.19
CA CYS A 14 8.42 -4.81 -13.32
C CYS A 14 8.31 -6.31 -13.04
N LEU A 15 8.85 -6.79 -11.92
CA LEU A 15 8.82 -8.21 -11.54
C LEU A 15 7.39 -8.73 -11.36
N LEU A 16 6.51 -7.96 -10.69
CA LEU A 16 5.11 -8.37 -10.50
C LEU A 16 4.35 -8.45 -11.83
N LYS A 17 4.67 -7.59 -12.81
CA LYS A 17 4.10 -7.67 -14.17
C LYS A 17 4.65 -8.87 -14.93
N GLU A 18 5.96 -9.13 -14.87
CA GLU A 18 6.59 -10.30 -15.49
C GLU A 18 5.99 -11.62 -14.97
N HIS A 19 5.67 -11.67 -13.68
CA HIS A 19 5.02 -12.82 -13.05
C HIS A 19 3.48 -12.87 -13.26
N GLY A 20 2.89 -11.90 -13.97
CA GLY A 20 1.44 -11.82 -14.19
C GLY A 20 0.61 -11.56 -12.93
N LEU A 21 1.24 -11.08 -11.86
CA LEU A 21 0.56 -10.75 -10.59
C LEU A 21 -0.05 -9.34 -10.62
N VAL A 22 0.49 -8.45 -11.46
CA VAL A 22 -0.05 -7.11 -11.73
C VAL A 22 -0.32 -6.98 -13.22
N GLY A 23 -1.57 -6.65 -13.59
CA GLY A 23 -1.96 -6.47 -14.99
C GLY A 23 -1.66 -5.08 -15.54
N VAL A 24 -1.83 -4.05 -14.71
CA VAL A 24 -1.65 -2.64 -15.10
C VAL A 24 -1.05 -1.85 -13.94
N ALA A 25 -0.13 -0.94 -14.25
CA ALA A 25 0.40 0.05 -13.32
C ALA A 25 -0.07 1.45 -13.75
N ILE A 26 -0.81 2.13 -12.86
CA ILE A 26 -1.33 3.47 -13.11
C ILE A 26 -0.43 4.47 -12.39
N ALA A 27 0.18 5.38 -13.14
CA ALA A 27 0.89 6.52 -12.59
C ALA A 27 -0.13 7.57 -12.12
N VAL A 28 0.03 8.04 -10.87
CA VAL A 28 -0.92 8.95 -10.22
C VAL A 28 -0.24 10.22 -9.72
N ALA A 29 -0.90 11.35 -9.93
CA ALA A 29 -0.47 12.68 -9.49
C ALA A 29 0.89 13.06 -10.12
N PRO A 30 2.01 13.31 -9.42
CA PRO A 30 3.25 13.66 -10.11
C PRO A 30 4.07 12.43 -10.54
N CYS A 31 3.56 11.21 -10.37
CA CYS A 31 4.20 10.03 -10.96
C CYS A 31 4.00 10.03 -12.48
N LEU A 32 4.89 9.35 -13.20
CA LEU A 32 4.87 9.24 -14.66
C LEU A 32 5.34 7.85 -15.11
N ASP A 33 5.31 7.58 -16.41
CA ASP A 33 5.70 6.30 -17.03
C ASP A 33 4.88 5.10 -16.52
N GLY A 34 3.60 5.32 -16.23
CA GLY A 34 2.65 4.22 -16.01
C GLY A 34 2.13 3.66 -17.35
N ASP A 35 1.49 2.48 -17.30
CA ASP A 35 0.69 1.99 -18.44
C ASP A 35 -0.48 2.94 -18.74
N VAL A 36 -0.96 3.62 -17.69
CA VAL A 36 -2.00 4.64 -17.71
C VAL A 36 -1.57 5.80 -16.82
N GLU A 37 -1.87 7.01 -17.27
CA GLU A 37 -1.56 8.25 -16.57
C GLU A 37 -2.83 8.88 -16.00
N CYS A 38 -2.85 9.19 -14.70
CA CYS A 38 -4.00 9.78 -14.03
C CYS A 38 -3.58 10.93 -13.11
N VAL A 39 -4.21 12.10 -13.28
CA VAL A 39 -3.89 13.28 -12.47
C VAL A 39 -4.27 13.08 -10.99
N THR A 40 -5.28 12.25 -10.69
CA THR A 40 -5.79 12.05 -9.33
C THR A 40 -6.07 10.58 -9.04
N ALA A 41 -6.08 10.21 -7.76
CA ALA A 41 -6.51 8.88 -7.32
C ALA A 41 -7.96 8.58 -7.73
N ALA A 42 -8.82 9.60 -7.80
CA ALA A 42 -10.19 9.46 -8.28
C ALA A 42 -10.26 9.03 -9.74
N ALA A 43 -9.48 9.68 -10.62
CA ALA A 43 -9.38 9.28 -12.02
C ALA A 43 -8.83 7.85 -12.16
N ALA A 44 -7.77 7.52 -11.41
CA ALA A 44 -7.15 6.21 -11.44
C ALA A 44 -8.10 5.08 -11.00
N LEU A 45 -8.78 5.25 -9.86
CA LEU A 45 -9.72 4.26 -9.34
C LEU A 45 -10.95 4.11 -10.24
N ALA A 46 -11.49 5.21 -10.76
CA ALA A 46 -12.61 5.18 -11.70
C ALA A 46 -12.23 4.51 -13.03
N TRP A 47 -11.01 4.75 -13.52
CA TRP A 47 -10.50 4.09 -14.72
C TRP A 47 -10.35 2.58 -14.50
N ALA A 48 -9.71 2.17 -13.40
CA ALA A 48 -9.50 0.76 -13.07
C ALA A 48 -10.83 0.01 -12.91
N ALA A 49 -11.83 0.61 -12.25
CA ALA A 49 -13.16 0.03 -12.14
C ALA A 49 -13.84 -0.15 -13.51
N GLN A 50 -13.74 0.86 -14.40
CA GLN A 50 -14.29 0.76 -15.77
C GLN A 50 -13.57 -0.28 -16.62
N ALA A 51 -12.27 -0.48 -16.39
CA ALA A 51 -11.48 -1.53 -17.04
C ALA A 51 -11.74 -2.94 -16.46
N GLY A 52 -12.60 -3.07 -15.44
CA GLY A 52 -13.02 -4.35 -14.87
C GLY A 52 -12.10 -4.90 -13.78
N TYR A 53 -11.19 -4.10 -13.23
CA TYR A 53 -10.36 -4.54 -12.11
C TYR A 53 -11.16 -4.56 -10.80
N GLU A 54 -11.15 -5.69 -10.11
CA GLU A 54 -11.88 -5.89 -8.85
C GLU A 54 -11.03 -5.62 -7.59
N ALA A 55 -9.71 -5.62 -7.75
CA ALA A 55 -8.75 -5.31 -6.71
C ALA A 55 -7.70 -4.33 -7.24
N ILE A 56 -7.41 -3.31 -6.45
CA ILE A 56 -6.47 -2.24 -6.80
C ILE A 56 -5.57 -2.01 -5.59
N VAL A 57 -4.26 -2.03 -5.80
CA VAL A 57 -3.27 -1.75 -4.75
C VAL A 57 -2.79 -0.31 -4.91
N CYS A 58 -3.07 0.51 -3.91
CA CYS A 58 -2.58 1.89 -3.85
C CYS A 58 -1.36 1.95 -2.94
N ALA A 59 -0.21 2.37 -3.48
CA ALA A 59 1.01 2.57 -2.72
C ALA A 59 1.56 3.97 -2.96
N VAL A 60 2.22 4.53 -1.95
CA VAL A 60 2.98 5.78 -2.11
C VAL A 60 4.40 5.39 -2.51
N GLY A 61 4.89 5.97 -3.61
CA GLY A 61 6.28 5.77 -4.04
C GLY A 61 7.30 6.25 -2.99
N PRO A 62 8.59 5.91 -3.18
CA PRO A 62 9.63 6.28 -2.24
C PRO A 62 9.82 7.82 -2.16
N GLY A 63 10.62 8.26 -1.19
CA GLY A 63 10.82 9.69 -0.94
C GLY A 63 9.61 10.35 -0.25
N ILE A 64 8.92 9.62 0.63
CA ILE A 64 7.85 10.17 1.46
C ILE A 64 8.42 11.29 2.33
N VAL A 65 8.01 12.52 2.05
CA VAL A 65 8.40 13.69 2.84
C VAL A 65 7.73 13.65 4.21
N GLY A 66 8.44 14.14 5.23
CA GLY A 66 7.93 14.20 6.59
C GLY A 66 8.50 15.39 7.37
N THR A 67 7.66 16.09 8.11
CA THR A 67 8.03 17.17 9.03
C THR A 67 8.07 16.71 10.49
N GLY A 68 7.75 15.44 10.75
CA GLY A 68 7.74 14.84 12.09
C GLY A 68 6.47 15.09 12.90
N SER A 69 5.52 15.90 12.41
CA SER A 69 4.23 16.13 13.07
C SER A 69 3.20 15.04 12.75
N PHE A 70 2.10 14.99 13.50
CA PHE A 70 1.09 13.94 13.38
C PHE A 70 0.54 13.77 11.96
N LEU A 71 0.24 14.90 11.31
CA LEU A 71 -0.27 14.94 9.93
C LEU A 71 0.83 15.35 8.92
N GLY A 72 2.06 15.53 9.38
CA GLY A 72 3.14 16.07 8.59
C GLY A 72 3.89 15.03 7.78
N HIS A 73 3.21 14.10 7.12
CA HIS A 73 3.88 13.07 6.32
C HIS A 73 3.14 12.69 5.04
N GLY A 74 3.91 12.35 4.01
CA GLY A 74 3.37 12.07 2.68
C GLY A 74 2.53 10.79 2.59
N ALA A 75 2.64 9.87 3.56
CA ALA A 75 1.85 8.64 3.61
C ALA A 75 0.33 8.89 3.81
N LEU A 76 -0.08 10.11 4.17
CA LEU A 76 -1.50 10.50 4.20
C LEU A 76 -2.22 10.35 2.86
N ALA A 77 -1.48 10.25 1.74
CA ALA A 77 -2.06 9.91 0.44
C ALA A 77 -2.84 8.57 0.45
N ALA A 78 -2.54 7.66 1.39
CA ALA A 78 -3.34 6.45 1.58
C ALA A 78 -4.75 6.75 2.13
N ALA A 79 -4.90 7.77 2.98
CA ALA A 79 -6.22 8.23 3.45
C ALA A 79 -7.02 8.85 2.30
N ASP A 80 -6.37 9.65 1.44
CA ASP A 80 -7.02 10.20 0.23
C ASP A 80 -7.54 9.07 -0.67
N ALA A 81 -6.71 8.06 -0.94
CA ALA A 81 -7.11 6.90 -1.73
C ALA A 81 -8.26 6.12 -1.08
N ALA A 82 -8.24 5.92 0.25
CA ALA A 82 -9.30 5.21 0.96
C ALA A 82 -10.64 5.98 0.95
N ASN A 83 -10.59 7.30 1.13
CA ASN A 83 -11.76 8.17 1.07
C ASN A 83 -12.38 8.18 -0.34
N VAL A 84 -11.54 8.29 -1.37
CA VAL A 84 -11.99 8.22 -2.77
C VAL A 84 -12.57 6.84 -3.09
N ALA A 85 -11.91 5.75 -2.68
CA ALA A 85 -12.42 4.40 -2.87
C ALA A 85 -13.81 4.24 -2.23
N SER A 86 -13.98 4.75 -1.00
CA SER A 86 -15.28 4.76 -0.31
C SER A 86 -16.34 5.57 -1.08
N ALA A 87 -15.97 6.76 -1.57
CA ALA A 87 -16.87 7.61 -2.35
C ALA A 87 -17.32 6.98 -3.68
N LEU A 88 -16.48 6.11 -4.26
CA LEU A 88 -16.79 5.35 -5.47
C LEU A 88 -17.52 4.01 -5.19
N GLY A 89 -17.89 3.73 -3.94
CA GLY A 89 -18.58 2.49 -3.54
C GLY A 89 -17.65 1.28 -3.37
N GLY A 90 -16.34 1.50 -3.35
CA GLY A 90 -15.33 0.49 -3.04
C GLY A 90 -15.28 0.14 -1.55
N ARG A 91 -14.47 -0.86 -1.22
CA ARG A 91 -14.24 -1.33 0.16
C ARG A 91 -12.76 -1.20 0.50
N PRO A 92 -12.31 -0.06 1.03
CA PRO A 92 -10.90 0.15 1.30
C PRO A 92 -10.38 -0.79 2.39
N VAL A 93 -9.21 -1.36 2.12
CA VAL A 93 -8.42 -2.15 3.08
C VAL A 93 -7.09 -1.44 3.26
N LEU A 94 -6.71 -1.16 4.50
CA LEU A 94 -5.43 -0.57 4.82
C LEU A 94 -4.46 -1.66 5.27
N ALA A 95 -3.33 -1.79 4.57
CA ALA A 95 -2.20 -2.56 5.04
C ALA A 95 -1.54 -1.81 6.20
N GLU A 96 -1.59 -2.40 7.38
CA GLU A 96 -0.96 -1.83 8.56
C GLU A 96 0.57 -1.76 8.36
N ARG A 97 1.15 -0.59 8.64
CA ARG A 97 2.60 -0.44 8.67
C ARG A 97 3.09 -0.85 10.07
N ARG A 98 3.19 -2.16 10.30
CA ARG A 98 3.70 -2.73 11.55
C ARG A 98 5.20 -3.00 11.46
N SER A 99 5.94 -2.73 12.51
CA SER A 99 7.37 -3.06 12.56
C SER A 99 7.81 -3.22 14.01
N GLU A 100 8.64 -4.21 14.30
CA GLU A 100 9.30 -4.33 15.60
C GLU A 100 10.78 -3.93 15.51
N ALA A 101 11.32 -3.87 14.30
CA ALA A 101 12.74 -3.59 14.01
C ALA A 101 13.03 -2.11 13.72
N ASP A 102 12.02 -1.23 13.66
CA ASP A 102 12.26 0.19 13.46
C ASP A 102 12.99 0.82 14.66
N GLU A 103 14.09 1.53 14.39
CA GLU A 103 14.87 2.21 15.42
C GLU A 103 14.07 3.33 16.10
N ARG A 104 13.11 3.93 15.38
CA ARG A 104 12.31 5.04 15.87
C ARG A 104 11.11 4.50 16.66
N GLU A 105 11.06 4.82 17.94
CA GLU A 105 10.03 4.32 18.87
C GLU A 105 8.59 4.50 18.35
N ARG A 106 8.25 5.65 17.76
CA ARG A 106 6.91 5.93 17.18
C ARG A 106 6.50 5.02 15.99
N HIS A 107 7.43 4.20 15.49
CA HIS A 107 7.23 3.28 14.38
C HIS A 107 7.32 1.81 14.82
N ARG A 108 7.54 1.52 16.12
CA ARG A 108 7.48 0.17 16.69
C ARG A 108 6.04 -0.25 16.98
N GLY A 109 5.71 -1.52 16.81
CA GLY A 109 4.33 -2.00 16.78
C GLY A 109 3.56 -1.36 15.62
N THR A 110 2.33 -0.91 15.90
CA THR A 110 1.54 -0.12 14.95
C THR A 110 2.15 1.26 14.73
N SER A 111 2.60 1.54 13.51
CA SER A 111 3.21 2.84 13.22
C SER A 111 2.24 4.00 13.42
N HIS A 112 2.79 5.10 13.92
CA HIS A 112 2.18 6.43 13.87
C HIS A 112 1.53 6.78 12.51
N HIS A 113 2.13 6.40 11.37
CA HIS A 113 1.55 6.65 10.04
C HIS A 113 0.20 5.96 9.87
N THR A 114 0.07 4.70 10.28
CA THR A 114 -1.20 3.97 10.21
C THR A 114 -2.27 4.67 11.04
N ARG A 115 -1.93 5.13 12.24
CA ARG A 115 -2.85 5.88 13.11
C ARG A 115 -3.30 7.19 12.49
N ALA A 116 -2.37 7.95 11.89
CA ALA A 116 -2.69 9.21 11.22
C ALA A 116 -3.57 9.02 9.97
N ILE A 117 -3.32 7.97 9.18
CA ILE A 117 -4.16 7.60 8.04
C ILE A 117 -5.59 7.31 8.52
N LEU A 118 -5.74 6.40 9.49
CA LEU A 118 -7.07 6.02 10.01
C LEU A 118 -7.84 7.22 10.60
N ALA A 119 -7.15 8.16 11.25
CA ALA A 119 -7.77 9.37 11.79
C ALA A 119 -8.34 10.33 10.71
N LEU A 120 -7.86 10.23 9.46
CA LEU A 120 -8.35 11.04 8.33
C LEU A 120 -9.33 10.29 7.42
N CYS A 121 -9.54 8.99 7.66
CA CYS A 121 -10.52 8.22 6.91
C CYS A 121 -11.94 8.59 7.37
N LEU A 122 -12.77 9.03 6.42
CA LEU A 122 -14.15 9.44 6.66
C LEU A 122 -15.13 8.26 6.70
N GLY A 123 -14.81 7.20 5.96
CA GLY A 123 -15.60 5.97 5.86
C GLY A 123 -14.98 4.79 6.61
N GLU A 124 -15.69 3.66 6.60
CA GLU A 124 -15.17 2.40 7.13
C GLU A 124 -13.94 1.95 6.33
N VAL A 125 -12.79 1.86 7.00
CA VAL A 125 -11.57 1.26 6.45
C VAL A 125 -11.26 0.00 7.24
N ARG A 126 -11.09 -1.11 6.54
CA ARG A 126 -10.80 -2.40 7.17
C ARG A 126 -9.30 -2.57 7.33
N VAL A 127 -8.88 -3.05 8.49
CA VAL A 127 -7.49 -3.42 8.78
C VAL A 127 -7.50 -4.88 9.22
N ALA A 128 -6.64 -5.70 8.64
CA ALA A 128 -6.48 -7.08 9.07
C ALA A 128 -5.46 -7.15 10.20
N GLU A 129 -5.79 -7.85 11.29
CA GLU A 129 -4.80 -8.21 12.29
C GLU A 129 -3.87 -9.28 11.71
N ALA A 130 -2.57 -9.05 11.85
CA ALA A 130 -1.56 -10.00 11.42
C ALA A 130 -0.83 -10.57 12.63
N ASP A 131 -0.82 -11.90 12.69
CA ASP A 131 0.17 -12.66 13.43
C ASP A 131 1.27 -13.10 12.46
N ALA A 132 2.50 -12.69 12.74
CA ALA A 132 3.65 -12.96 11.88
C ALA A 132 4.07 -14.43 11.87
N GLU A 133 3.73 -15.19 12.92
CA GLU A 133 4.07 -16.60 13.04
C GLU A 133 2.97 -17.50 12.45
N GLU A 134 1.69 -17.11 12.56
CA GLU A 134 0.57 -17.96 12.17
C GLU A 134 0.12 -17.79 10.69
N SER A 135 0.50 -16.70 10.03
CA SER A 135 -0.16 -16.30 8.77
C SER A 135 0.27 -17.04 7.49
N GLY A 136 1.33 -17.86 7.50
CA GLY A 136 1.80 -18.61 6.30
C GLY A 136 2.36 -17.71 5.18
N TRP A 137 2.57 -16.43 5.46
CA TRP A 137 2.98 -15.43 4.47
C TRP A 137 4.36 -15.70 3.86
N ARG A 138 5.29 -16.30 4.61
CA ARG A 138 6.66 -16.58 4.12
C ARG A 138 6.66 -17.48 2.90
N GLU A 139 5.90 -18.58 2.96
CA GLU A 139 5.75 -19.50 1.84
C GLU A 139 4.99 -18.84 0.69
N ALA A 140 3.87 -18.18 1.00
CA ALA A 140 3.02 -17.55 -0.02
C ALA A 140 3.70 -16.40 -0.79
N CYS A 141 4.65 -15.71 -0.14
CA CYS A 141 5.40 -14.61 -0.72
C CYS A 141 6.83 -15.01 -1.12
N ALA A 142 7.16 -16.30 -1.09
CA ALA A 142 8.47 -16.79 -1.51
C ALA A 142 8.73 -16.41 -2.98
N GLY A 143 9.92 -15.86 -3.26
CA GLY A 143 10.31 -15.41 -4.60
C GLY A 143 9.83 -14.01 -4.99
N LEU A 144 9.11 -13.30 -4.10
CA LEU A 144 8.85 -11.87 -4.28
C LEU A 144 10.03 -11.01 -3.78
N PRO A 145 10.26 -9.82 -4.35
CA PRO A 145 11.32 -8.91 -3.93
C PRO A 145 10.94 -8.18 -2.64
N LEU A 146 10.89 -8.93 -1.54
CA LEU A 146 10.47 -8.43 -0.22
C LEU A 146 11.58 -7.59 0.41
N ASP A 147 11.41 -6.27 0.39
CA ASP A 147 12.23 -5.30 1.10
C ASP A 147 11.34 -4.19 1.68
N GLN A 148 11.70 -3.72 2.87
CA GLN A 148 11.16 -2.49 3.43
C GLN A 148 12.23 -1.65 4.10
N MET A 149 12.53 -0.50 3.51
CA MET A 149 13.55 0.43 4.00
C MET A 149 14.91 -0.26 4.24
N GLY A 150 15.29 -1.19 3.36
CA GLY A 150 16.53 -1.95 3.47
C GLY A 150 16.48 -3.11 4.46
N ARG A 151 15.30 -3.48 4.95
CA ARG A 151 15.10 -4.65 5.82
C ARG A 151 14.29 -5.72 5.12
N GLY A 152 14.76 -6.96 5.23
CA GLY A 152 14.10 -8.13 4.67
C GLY A 152 13.15 -8.84 5.64
N PRO A 153 12.49 -9.92 5.17
CA PRO A 153 11.61 -10.82 5.93
C PRO A 153 12.12 -11.31 7.29
N GLU A 154 13.43 -11.55 7.39
CA GLU A 154 14.06 -12.06 8.62
C GLU A 154 14.29 -10.95 9.65
N GLU A 155 14.45 -9.71 9.19
CA GLU A 155 14.72 -8.56 10.05
C GLU A 155 13.43 -7.92 10.57
N ASP A 156 12.37 -7.87 9.75
CA ASP A 156 11.11 -7.19 10.09
C ASP A 156 9.86 -8.00 9.68
N PRO A 157 9.68 -9.23 10.20
CA PRO A 157 8.63 -10.16 9.74
C PRO A 157 7.22 -9.62 9.92
N ALA A 158 6.99 -8.81 10.96
CA ALA A 158 5.69 -8.21 11.25
C ALA A 158 5.20 -7.28 10.13
N PHE A 159 6.12 -6.61 9.43
CA PHE A 159 5.78 -5.72 8.31
C PHE A 159 5.15 -6.50 7.15
N PHE A 160 5.80 -7.59 6.75
CA PHE A 160 5.35 -8.41 5.62
C PHE A 160 4.09 -9.20 5.97
N ALA A 161 3.99 -9.73 7.19
CA ALA A 161 2.79 -10.40 7.67
C ALA A 161 1.56 -9.46 7.64
N ALA A 162 1.73 -8.20 8.05
CA ALA A 162 0.67 -7.18 8.00
C ALA A 162 0.19 -6.89 6.57
N ALA A 163 1.12 -6.73 5.63
CA ALA A 163 0.78 -6.55 4.22
C ALA A 163 0.05 -7.78 3.64
N PHE A 164 0.51 -8.99 3.97
CA PHE A 164 -0.12 -10.23 3.53
C PHE A 164 -1.54 -10.41 4.10
N ALA A 165 -1.74 -10.10 5.38
CA ALA A 165 -3.06 -10.16 6.02
C ALA A 165 -4.06 -9.21 5.33
N ALA A 166 -3.62 -7.99 4.97
CA ALA A 166 -4.43 -7.06 4.19
C ALA A 166 -4.80 -7.63 2.80
N GLY A 167 -3.85 -8.26 2.11
CA GLY A 167 -4.11 -8.94 0.84
C GLY A 167 -5.13 -10.09 0.97
N ARG A 168 -5.00 -10.91 2.02
CA ARG A 168 -5.98 -11.98 2.31
C ARG A 168 -7.38 -11.43 2.60
N LEU A 169 -7.46 -10.34 3.34
CA LEU A 169 -8.73 -9.66 3.61
C LEU A 169 -9.33 -9.09 2.32
N ALA A 170 -8.54 -8.40 1.50
CA ALA A 170 -8.99 -7.88 0.20
C ALA A 170 -9.51 -9.00 -0.71
N ARG A 171 -8.83 -10.15 -0.77
CA ARG A 171 -9.28 -11.32 -1.54
C ARG A 171 -10.66 -11.84 -1.13
N ARG A 172 -11.03 -11.77 0.15
CA ARG A 172 -12.38 -12.15 0.62
C ARG A 172 -13.47 -11.16 0.21
N LEU A 173 -13.07 -9.96 -0.20
CA LEU A 173 -13.99 -8.91 -0.62
C LEU A 173 -14.24 -8.98 -2.13
N VAL A 174 -13.24 -9.32 -2.95
CA VAL A 174 -13.40 -9.52 -4.41
C VAL A 174 -14.50 -10.57 -4.70
N ARG A 175 -15.26 -10.37 -5.78
CA ARG A 175 -16.42 -11.21 -6.13
C ARG A 175 -16.04 -12.39 -7.02
#